data_AF-A0A1S5QN37-F1
#
_entry.id   AF-A0A1S5QN37-F1
#
_cell.length_a   1.000
_cell.length_b   1.000
_cell.length_c   1.000
_cell.angle_alpha   90.00
_cell.angle_beta   90.00
_cell.angle_gamma   90.00
#
_symmetry.space_group_name_H-M   'P 1'
#
loop_
_entity.id
_entity.type
_entity.pdbx_description
1 polymer ?
#
loop_
_entity_poly.entity_id
_entity_poly.type
_entity_poly.pdbx_seq_one_letter_code
_entity_poly.pdbx_strand_id
1 'polypeptide(L)'
;DNGTIVHELLHALGFDHEQTRPDRDNYLIIYKKNIKPKMLYNFEKNSAEYYSTPIKFDPHSIMIYGENAFAKKYDLITMKAKSGVRLTHAYDKPGLSELDKQRIKILYNCK
;
A
#
# COMPACT_ATOMS: atom_id res chain seq x y z
N ASP A 1 -10.04 -3.09 13.58
CA ASP A 1 -11.04 -2.06 13.21
C ASP A 1 -10.46 -0.66 13.08
N ASN A 2 -9.76 -0.09 14.07
CA ASN A 2 -9.21 1.28 13.96
C ASN A 2 -8.33 1.52 12.73
N GLY A 3 -7.42 0.60 12.39
CA GLY A 3 -6.54 0.78 11.23
C GLY A 3 -7.29 0.84 9.89
N THR A 4 -8.38 0.07 9.72
CA THR A 4 -9.24 0.15 8.53
C THR A 4 -9.90 1.52 8.43
N ILE A 5 -10.40 2.06 9.54
CA ILE A 5 -11.02 3.40 9.54
C ILE A 5 -10.00 4.46 9.11
N VAL A 6 -8.76 4.37 9.60
CA VAL A 6 -7.67 5.29 9.21
C VAL A 6 -7.31 5.13 7.73
N HIS A 7 -7.30 3.90 7.21
CA HIS A 7 -7.06 3.62 5.79
C HIS A 7 -8.09 4.32 4.89
N GLU A 8 -9.37 4.14 5.18
CA GLU A 8 -10.44 4.77 4.39
C GLU A 8 -10.43 6.30 4.51
N LEU A 9 -10.04 6.84 5.68
CA LEU A 9 -9.84 8.28 5.83
C LEU A 9 -8.71 8.79 4.92
N LEU A 10 -7.62 8.04 4.76
CA LEU A 10 -6.53 8.44 3.86
C LEU A 10 -6.94 8.39 2.39
N HIS A 11 -7.77 7.42 1.99
CA HIS A 11 -8.39 7.47 0.68
C HIS A 11 -9.19 8.76 0.47
N ALA A 12 -9.99 9.18 1.47
CA ALA A 12 -10.72 10.46 1.40
C ALA A 12 -9.79 11.70 1.35
N LEU A 13 -8.57 11.58 1.88
CA LEU A 13 -7.52 12.60 1.79
C LEU A 13 -6.70 12.53 0.48
N GLY A 14 -7.10 11.69 -0.48
CA GLY A 14 -6.46 11.59 -1.79
C GLY A 14 -5.24 10.67 -1.85
N PHE A 15 -5.10 9.74 -0.92
CA PHE A 15 -4.04 8.74 -0.94
C PHE A 15 -4.48 7.48 -1.67
N ASP A 16 -3.66 7.07 -2.64
CA ASP A 16 -3.76 5.74 -3.25
C ASP A 16 -3.00 4.69 -2.45
N HIS A 17 -3.23 3.42 -2.78
CA HIS A 17 -2.53 2.31 -2.15
C HIS A 17 -1.02 2.33 -2.39
N GLU A 18 -0.26 1.92 -1.39
CA GLU A 18 1.21 1.94 -1.48
C GLU A 18 1.73 0.95 -2.54
N GLN A 19 1.08 -0.21 -2.72
CA GLN A 19 1.50 -1.21 -3.72
C GLN A 19 1.21 -0.82 -5.18
N THR A 20 0.45 0.25 -5.42
CA THR A 20 0.16 0.77 -6.77
C THR A 20 1.13 1.88 -7.17
N ARG A 21 2.11 2.24 -6.33
CA ARG A 21 3.12 3.24 -6.68
C ARG A 21 3.86 2.91 -7.99
N PRO A 22 4.24 3.91 -8.81
CA PRO A 22 5.01 3.70 -10.04
C PRO A 22 6.35 2.98 -9.80
N ASP A 23 6.99 3.26 -8.67
CA ASP A 23 8.29 2.72 -8.25
C ASP A 23 8.18 1.41 -7.42
N ARG A 24 6.98 0.88 -7.20
CA ARG A 24 6.75 -0.26 -6.29
C ARG A 24 7.56 -1.51 -6.67
N ASP A 25 7.89 -1.71 -7.93
CA ASP A 25 8.68 -2.88 -8.40
C ASP A 25 10.12 -2.85 -7.85
N ASN A 26 10.62 -1.72 -7.34
CA ASN A 26 11.89 -1.64 -6.64
C ASN A 26 11.82 -2.24 -5.22
N TYR A 27 10.61 -2.31 -4.64
CA TYR A 27 10.39 -2.65 -3.23
C TYR A 27 9.57 -3.92 -3.05
N LEU A 28 8.73 -4.28 -4.01
CA LEU A 28 7.81 -5.41 -3.95
C LEU A 28 8.08 -6.45 -5.03
N ILE A 29 7.70 -7.69 -4.71
CA ILE A 29 7.52 -8.79 -5.66
C ILE A 29 6.01 -9.08 -5.70
N ILE A 30 5.39 -9.02 -6.89
CA ILE A 30 3.95 -9.32 -7.07
C ILE A 30 3.78 -10.68 -7.75
N TYR A 31 3.16 -11.62 -7.06
CA TYR A 31 2.86 -12.97 -7.56
C TYR A 31 1.51 -13.00 -8.29
N LYS A 32 1.45 -12.41 -9.49
CA LYS A 32 0.20 -12.30 -10.29
C LYS A 32 -0.54 -13.64 -10.45
N LYS A 33 0.18 -14.77 -10.55
CA LYS A 33 -0.41 -16.12 -10.65
C LYS A 33 -1.25 -16.51 -9.42
N ASN A 34 -0.95 -15.93 -8.25
CA ASN A 34 -1.61 -16.20 -6.98
C ASN A 34 -2.82 -15.29 -6.74
N ILE A 35 -3.01 -14.24 -7.54
CA ILE A 35 -4.08 -13.24 -7.40
C ILE A 35 -5.33 -13.68 -8.16
N LYS A 36 -6.52 -13.56 -7.57
CA LYS A 36 -7.80 -13.81 -8.26
C LYS A 36 -7.83 -13.04 -9.59
N PRO A 37 -8.15 -13.66 -10.75
CA PRO A 37 -8.02 -12.99 -12.05
C PRO A 37 -8.78 -11.66 -12.13
N LYS A 38 -10.01 -11.63 -11.58
CA LYS A 38 -10.85 -10.43 -11.50
C LYS A 38 -10.33 -9.33 -10.58
N MET A 39 -9.28 -9.58 -9.78
CA MET A 39 -8.72 -8.63 -8.82
C MET A 39 -7.33 -8.12 -9.23
N LEU A 40 -6.81 -8.51 -10.40
CA LEU A 40 -5.48 -8.09 -10.89
C LEU A 40 -5.34 -6.57 -11.00
N TYR A 41 -6.43 -5.86 -11.31
CA TYR A 41 -6.46 -4.41 -11.44
C TYR A 41 -6.05 -3.68 -10.14
N ASN A 42 -6.28 -4.28 -8.96
CA ASN A 42 -5.90 -3.68 -7.66
C ASN A 42 -4.38 -3.65 -7.42
N PHE A 43 -3.59 -4.24 -8.31
CA PHE A 43 -2.12 -4.27 -8.27
C PHE A 43 -1.49 -3.56 -9.48
N GLU A 44 -2.31 -2.90 -10.31
CA GLU A 44 -1.82 -2.05 -11.39
C GLU A 44 -1.12 -0.82 -10.81
N LYS A 45 -0.12 -0.32 -11.53
CA LYS A 45 0.64 0.83 -11.08
C LYS A 45 -0.04 2.10 -11.56
N ASN A 46 -0.08 3.12 -10.70
CA ASN A 46 -0.46 4.47 -11.07
C ASN A 46 0.55 5.07 -12.04
N SER A 47 0.11 6.08 -12.80
CA SER A 47 1.00 6.85 -13.67
C SER A 47 2.03 7.64 -12.85
N ALA A 48 3.27 7.72 -13.33
CA ALA A 48 4.33 8.48 -12.69
C ALA A 48 4.01 9.98 -12.59
N GLU A 49 3.23 10.51 -13.53
CA GLU A 49 2.82 11.91 -13.56
C GLU A 49 1.95 12.31 -12.36
N TYR A 50 1.21 11.35 -11.79
CA TYR A 50 0.35 11.57 -10.62
C TYR A 50 1.09 11.40 -9.28
N TYR A 51 2.30 10.82 -9.29
CA TYR A 51 3.01 10.46 -8.08
C TYR A 51 4.19 11.41 -7.82
N SER A 52 3.87 12.63 -7.38
CA SER A 52 4.83 13.68 -7.05
C SER A 52 4.96 13.84 -5.52
N THR A 53 5.53 12.84 -4.84
CA THR A 53 5.94 13.01 -3.44
C THR A 53 7.40 12.59 -3.26
N PRO A 54 8.24 13.42 -2.59
CA PRO A 54 9.63 13.08 -2.32
C PRO A 54 9.80 11.97 -1.27
N ILE A 55 8.69 11.44 -0.73
CA ILE A 55 8.71 10.43 0.31
C ILE A 55 8.94 9.03 -0.29
N LYS A 56 9.89 8.32 0.32
CA LYS A 56 10.26 6.94 -0.01
C LYS A 56 9.07 5.98 0.13
N PHE A 57 9.16 4.84 -0.55
CA PHE A 57 8.22 3.74 -0.38
C PHE A 57 8.20 3.24 1.07
N ASP A 58 7.01 3.00 1.62
CA ASP A 58 6.83 2.58 3.01
C ASP A 58 6.13 1.21 3.13
N PRO A 59 6.84 0.12 3.45
CA PRO A 59 6.22 -1.19 3.64
C PRO A 59 5.32 -1.28 4.89
N HIS A 60 5.33 -0.27 5.76
CA HIS A 60 4.48 -0.20 6.96
C HIS A 60 3.29 0.74 6.82
N SER A 61 3.16 1.46 5.70
CA SER A 61 2.08 2.41 5.46
C SER A 61 0.72 1.78 5.76
N ILE A 62 -0.20 2.56 6.31
CA ILE A 62 -1.60 2.14 6.47
C ILE A 62 -2.25 1.85 5.09
N MET A 63 -1.68 2.37 4.01
CA MET A 63 -2.15 2.23 2.63
C MET A 63 -1.58 1.02 1.89
N ILE A 64 -0.69 0.22 2.50
CA ILE A 64 -0.22 -1.02 1.89
C ILE A 64 -1.15 -2.19 2.19
N TYR A 65 -1.44 -3.00 1.18
CA TYR A 65 -2.12 -4.27 1.39
C TYR A 65 -1.28 -5.28 2.20
N GLY A 66 -1.94 -6.30 2.76
CA GLY A 66 -1.28 -7.46 3.35
C GLY A 66 -0.77 -8.45 2.29
N GLU A 67 0.17 -9.32 2.67
CA GLU A 67 0.86 -10.26 1.76
C GLU A 67 -0.07 -11.20 0.99
N ASN A 68 -1.25 -11.54 1.52
CA ASN A 68 -2.23 -12.44 0.91
C ASN A 68 -3.48 -11.73 0.36
N ALA A 69 -3.43 -10.40 0.19
CA ALA A 69 -4.56 -9.64 -0.36
C ALA A 69 -5.01 -10.21 -1.72
N PHE A 70 -6.31 -10.47 -1.85
CA PHE A 70 -6.94 -11.04 -3.06
C PHE A 70 -6.37 -12.37 -3.56
N ALA A 71 -5.74 -13.15 -2.68
CA ALA A 71 -5.23 -14.48 -3.01
C ALA A 71 -6.32 -15.43 -3.52
N LYS A 72 -5.99 -16.30 -4.47
CA LYS A 72 -6.89 -17.35 -5.00
C LYS A 72 -7.22 -18.41 -3.95
N LYS A 73 -6.32 -18.65 -3.00
CA LYS A 73 -6.43 -19.61 -1.89
C LYS A 73 -5.84 -18.97 -0.63
N TYR A 74 -6.29 -19.42 0.54
CA TYR A 74 -5.99 -18.81 1.84
C TYR A 74 -4.49 -18.77 2.18
N ASP A 75 -3.73 -19.78 1.75
CA ASP A 75 -2.32 -20.00 2.03
C ASP A 75 -1.38 -19.30 1.02
N LEU A 76 -1.92 -18.67 -0.02
CA LEU A 76 -1.11 -18.04 -1.06
C LEU A 76 -0.76 -16.59 -0.72
N ILE A 77 0.52 -16.27 -0.90
CA ILE A 77 1.04 -14.90 -0.87
C ILE A 77 0.91 -14.28 -2.27
N THR A 78 0.32 -13.10 -2.37
CA THR A 78 0.17 -12.32 -3.60
C THR A 78 1.23 -11.25 -3.76
N MET A 79 1.85 -10.79 -2.66
CA MET A 79 3.01 -9.90 -2.72
C MET A 79 3.93 -10.02 -1.52
N LYS A 80 5.21 -9.67 -1.70
CA LYS A 80 6.22 -9.60 -0.64
C LYS A 80 7.07 -8.34 -0.76
N ALA A 81 7.51 -7.80 0.37
CA ALA A 81 8.57 -6.81 0.37
C ALA A 81 9.93 -7.47 0.08
N LYS A 82 10.71 -6.87 -0.81
CA LYS A 82 12.08 -7.31 -1.11
C LYS A 82 13.03 -7.16 0.09
N SER A 83 12.71 -6.25 1.01
CA SER A 83 13.44 -6.08 2.27
C SER A 83 13.24 -7.22 3.27
N GLY A 84 12.26 -8.12 3.04
CA GLY A 84 11.90 -9.17 3.99
C GLY A 84 10.91 -8.72 5.07
N VAL A 85 10.50 -7.44 5.09
CA VAL A 85 9.44 -6.95 5.98
C VAL A 85 8.11 -7.66 5.64
N ARG A 86 7.43 -8.16 6.67
CA ARG A 86 6.10 -8.76 6.53
C ARG A 86 5.05 -7.67 6.28
N LEU A 87 4.30 -7.80 5.19
CA LEU A 87 3.22 -6.85 4.86
C LEU A 87 1.92 -7.28 5.56
N THR A 88 1.46 -6.46 6.52
CA THR A 88 0.22 -6.70 7.27
C THR A 88 -0.95 -5.89 6.70
N HIS A 89 -2.18 -6.36 6.91
CA HIS A 89 -3.38 -5.64 6.46
C HIS A 89 -3.63 -4.40 7.32
N ALA A 90 -4.40 -3.44 6.78
CA ALA A 90 -4.75 -2.22 7.51
C ALA A 90 -5.40 -2.50 8.88
N TYR A 91 -6.27 -3.50 8.99
CA TYR A 91 -6.94 -3.85 10.25
C TYR A 91 -5.98 -4.34 11.35
N ASP A 92 -4.78 -4.82 10.99
CA ASP A 92 -3.74 -5.27 11.91
C ASP A 92 -2.79 -4.14 12.35
N LYS A 93 -2.94 -2.94 11.80
CA LYS A 93 -2.04 -1.80 12.07
C LYS A 93 -2.65 -0.86 13.11
N PRO A 94 -1.84 -0.25 13.99
CA PRO A 94 -2.32 0.69 15.01
C PRO A 94 -2.77 2.04 14.43
N GLY A 95 -2.41 2.38 13.19
CA GLY A 95 -2.74 3.65 12.53
C GLY A 95 -1.67 4.06 11.51
N LEU A 96 -1.53 5.37 11.32
CA LEU A 96 -0.56 5.98 10.39
C LEU A 96 0.89 5.63 10.74
N SER A 97 1.67 5.27 9.72
CA SER A 97 3.12 5.26 9.84
C SER A 97 3.68 6.69 9.95
N GLU A 98 4.96 6.82 10.29
CA GLU A 98 5.63 8.13 10.27
C GLU A 98 5.69 8.72 8.85
N LEU A 99 5.82 7.88 7.82
CA LEU A 99 5.86 8.37 6.43
C LEU A 99 4.46 8.74 5.92
N ASP A 100 3.40 8.08 6.38
CA ASP A 100 2.02 8.52 6.11
C ASP A 100 1.79 9.93 6.65
N LYS A 101 2.19 10.20 7.91
CA LYS A 101 2.08 11.52 8.53
C LYS A 101 2.87 12.58 7.77
N GLN A 102 4.10 12.26 7.35
CA GLN A 102 4.94 13.19 6.57
C GLN A 102 4.31 13.52 5.22
N ARG A 103 3.75 12.53 4.51
CA ARG A 103 3.06 12.77 3.24
C ARG A 103 1.82 13.63 3.40
N ILE A 104 1.02 13.42 4.45
CA ILE A 104 -0.13 14.29 4.77
C ILE A 104 0.35 15.73 4.97
N LYS A 105 1.40 15.94 5.76
CA LYS A 105 1.96 17.28 5.99
C LYS A 105 2.43 17.95 4.70
N ILE A 106 3.09 17.20 3.81
CA ILE A 106 3.55 17.72 2.51
C ILE A 106 2.36 18.08 1.62
N LEU A 107 1.40 17.16 1.47
CA LEU A 107 0.26 17.34 0.57
C LEU A 107 -0.63 18.50 0.99
N TYR A 108 -0.85 18.68 2.29
CA TYR A 108 -1.72 19.72 2.85
C TYR A 108 -0.96 20.94 3.40
N ASN A 109 0.36 21.03 3.14
CA ASN A 109 1.22 22.13 3.58
C ASN A 109 1.07 22.46 5.08
N CYS A 110 0.99 21.42 5.91
CA CYS A 110 0.88 21.56 7.36
C CYS A 110 2.27 21.83 7.97
N LYS A 111 2.34 22.78 8.90
CA LYS A 111 3.56 23.12 9.65
C LYS A 111 3.78 22.17 10.82
#